data_AF-A0A7K7AZ80-F1
#
_entry.id   AF-A0A7K7AZ80-F1
#
_cell.length_a   1.000
_cell.length_b   1.000
_cell.length_c   1.000
_cell.angle_alpha   90.00
_cell.angle_beta   90.00
_cell.angle_gamma   90.00
#
_symmetry.space_group_name_H-M   'P 1'
#
loop_
_entity.id
_entity.type
_entity.pdbx_description
1 polymer ?
#
loop_
_entity_poly.entity_id
_entity_poly.type
_entity_poly.pdbx_seq_one_letter_code
_entity_poly.pdbx_strand_id
1 'polypeptide(L)'
;RIGEGLEQALPCLTELVLTNNNIAELGELDPLSTIKSLTYLSVLRNPVTNKKHYRLYVIHKVPQVRVLDFQKVKLKERQEAEKMFKGKRGAQLAKDIARRAKTFTPGAGLLADKKKSGPSPGDVEAIKAAIANASTLAEVERLKSLLQSGQIPGRERKPGPSEDAEEEMEEDPVPNGS
;
A
#
# COMPACT_ATOMS: atom_id res chain seq x y z
N ARG A 1 4.45 17.96 13.10
CA ARG A 1 3.00 18.20 13.26
C ARG A 1 2.70 19.68 13.33
N ILE A 2 1.84 20.14 12.42
CA ILE A 2 1.28 21.50 12.43
C ILE A 2 0.02 21.44 13.31
N GLY A 3 -0.11 22.38 14.24
CA GLY A 3 -1.28 22.47 15.11
C GLY A 3 -2.50 23.06 14.39
N GLU A 4 -3.68 22.73 14.88
CA GLU A 4 -4.92 23.41 14.47
C GLU A 4 -4.96 24.84 15.04
N GLY A 5 -5.73 25.73 14.43
CA GLY A 5 -5.92 27.11 14.91
C GLY A 5 -4.75 28.06 14.61
N LEU A 6 -3.79 27.66 13.77
CA LEU A 6 -2.66 28.52 13.39
C LEU A 6 -3.12 29.82 12.71
N GLU A 7 -4.27 29.80 12.03
CA GLU A 7 -4.90 30.97 11.42
C GLU A 7 -5.30 32.06 12.43
N GLN A 8 -5.57 31.69 13.69
CA GLN A 8 -5.98 32.63 14.74
C GLN A 8 -4.77 33.39 15.29
N ALA A 9 -3.64 32.69 15.43
CA ALA A 9 -2.39 33.28 15.88
C ALA A 9 -1.69 34.08 14.77
N LEU A 10 -1.81 33.64 13.52
CA LEU A 10 -1.11 34.21 12.37
C LEU A 10 -2.07 34.47 11.18
N PRO A 11 -3.00 35.44 11.29
CA PRO A 11 -4.01 35.71 10.26
C PRO A 11 -3.41 36.19 8.92
N CYS A 12 -2.24 36.83 8.97
CA CYS A 12 -1.57 37.41 7.80
C CYS A 12 -0.39 36.57 7.28
N LEU A 13 -0.29 35.29 7.65
CA LEU A 13 0.83 34.44 7.22
C LEU A 13 0.77 34.16 5.71
N THR A 14 1.71 34.75 4.96
CA THR A 14 1.79 34.62 3.50
C THR A 14 2.84 33.61 3.02
N GLU A 15 3.93 33.45 3.78
CA GLU A 15 5.06 32.59 3.43
C GLU A 15 5.43 31.68 4.60
N LEU A 16 5.58 30.38 4.31
CA LEU A 16 5.95 29.38 5.30
C LEU A 16 7.02 28.44 4.73
N VAL A 17 8.20 28.47 5.34
CA VAL A 17 9.34 27.60 4.98
C VAL A 17 9.58 26.60 6.10
N LEU A 18 9.30 25.33 5.81
CA LEU A 18 9.44 24.17 6.69
C LEU A 18 10.55 23.24 6.19
N THR A 19 11.55 23.77 5.48
CA THR A 19 12.64 22.96 4.94
C THR A 19 13.39 22.24 6.06
N ASN A 20 13.77 20.97 5.83
CA ASN A 20 14.55 20.16 6.77
C ASN A 20 13.85 19.95 8.13
N ASN A 21 12.57 19.59 8.08
CA ASN A 21 11.78 19.24 9.26
C ASN A 21 11.38 17.75 9.20
N ASN A 22 10.67 17.29 10.23
CA ASN A 22 10.22 15.90 10.34
C ASN A 22 8.71 15.75 10.07
N ILE A 23 8.21 16.34 8.98
CA ILE A 23 6.82 16.13 8.54
C ILE A 23 6.78 14.82 7.75
N ALA A 24 6.19 13.78 8.35
CA ALA A 24 6.16 12.46 7.75
C ALA A 24 4.88 12.18 6.96
N GLU A 25 3.75 12.77 7.37
CA GLU A 25 2.44 12.44 6.86
C GLU A 25 1.78 13.57 6.09
N LEU A 26 1.02 13.22 5.05
CA LEU A 26 0.32 14.20 4.23
C LEU A 26 -0.79 14.91 5.02
N GLY A 27 -1.50 14.18 5.89
CA GLY A 27 -2.52 14.77 6.76
C GLY A 27 -1.96 15.75 7.81
N GLU A 28 -0.66 15.80 8.06
CA GLU A 28 -0.08 16.82 8.94
C GLU A 28 -0.04 18.21 8.31
N LEU A 29 -0.24 18.30 6.99
CA LEU A 29 -0.32 19.57 6.25
C LEU A 29 -1.75 20.11 6.17
N ASP A 30 -2.76 19.31 6.51
CA ASP A 30 -4.18 19.69 6.44
C ASP A 30 -4.53 20.99 7.20
N PRO A 31 -3.98 21.26 8.39
CA PRO A 31 -4.24 22.52 9.10
C PRO A 31 -3.86 23.76 8.30
N LEU A 32 -2.92 23.68 7.34
CA LEU A 32 -2.56 24.83 6.50
C LEU A 32 -3.69 25.32 5.58
N SER A 33 -4.70 24.47 5.34
CA SER A 33 -5.88 24.82 4.52
C SER A 33 -6.74 25.95 5.12
N THR A 34 -6.64 26.18 6.43
CA THR A 34 -7.38 27.24 7.14
C THR A 34 -6.77 28.62 6.89
N ILE A 35 -5.46 28.70 6.65
CA ILE A 35 -4.70 29.95 6.50
C ILE A 35 -4.88 30.51 5.09
N LYS A 36 -5.91 31.34 4.88
CA LYS A 36 -6.30 31.84 3.55
C LYS A 36 -5.29 32.77 2.90
N SER A 37 -4.43 33.42 3.69
CA SER A 37 -3.36 34.31 3.23
C SER A 37 -2.12 33.57 2.70
N LEU A 38 -1.98 32.27 3.00
CA LEU A 38 -0.79 31.48 2.68
C LEU A 38 -0.63 31.32 1.16
N THR A 39 0.47 31.86 0.63
CA THR A 39 0.76 31.91 -0.81
C THR A 39 2.00 31.10 -1.17
N TYR A 40 3.01 31.07 -0.30
CA TYR A 40 4.27 30.37 -0.52
C TYR A 40 4.47 29.30 0.55
N LEU A 41 4.67 28.06 0.13
CA LEU A 41 4.94 26.94 1.02
C LEU A 41 6.18 26.18 0.54
N SER A 42 7.12 25.92 1.45
CA SER A 42 8.23 25.00 1.20
C SER A 42 8.27 23.95 2.30
N VAL A 43 8.27 22.67 1.91
CA VAL A 43 8.42 21.52 2.82
C VAL A 43 9.54 20.59 2.33
N LEU A 44 10.49 21.13 1.56
CA LEU A 44 11.66 20.39 1.09
C LEU A 44 12.41 19.70 2.23
N ARG A 45 13.05 18.56 1.93
CA ARG A 45 13.79 17.76 2.93
C ARG A 45 12.91 17.35 4.12
N ASN A 46 11.65 17.00 3.88
CA ASN A 46 10.78 16.33 4.84
C ASN A 46 10.40 14.94 4.28
N PRO A 47 10.21 13.90 5.11
CA PRO A 47 9.83 12.58 4.60
C PRO A 47 8.53 12.57 3.76
N VAL A 48 7.62 13.50 4.02
CA VAL A 48 6.37 13.68 3.25
C VAL A 48 6.60 13.94 1.76
N THR A 49 7.73 14.53 1.36
CA THR A 49 8.01 14.84 -0.06
C THR A 49 8.23 13.58 -0.90
N ASN A 50 8.55 12.44 -0.26
CA ASN A 50 8.75 11.17 -0.94
C ASN A 50 7.43 10.37 -1.12
N LYS A 51 6.30 10.89 -0.64
CA LYS A 51 5.01 10.21 -0.75
C LYS A 51 4.40 10.35 -2.13
N LYS A 52 3.74 9.28 -2.58
CA LYS A 52 2.95 9.30 -3.83
C LYS A 52 1.91 10.42 -3.77
N HIS A 53 1.77 11.12 -4.89
CA HIS A 53 0.81 12.22 -5.05
C HIS A 53 1.01 13.39 -4.08
N TYR A 54 2.16 13.51 -3.39
CA TYR A 54 2.44 14.58 -2.43
C TYR A 54 2.07 15.97 -2.97
N ARG A 55 2.58 16.29 -4.16
CA ARG A 55 2.37 17.60 -4.78
C ARG A 55 0.90 17.88 -5.11
N LEU A 56 0.23 16.92 -5.75
CA LEU A 56 -1.20 17.04 -6.11
C LEU A 56 -2.08 17.12 -4.86
N TYR A 57 -1.75 16.34 -3.82
CA TYR A 57 -2.46 16.34 -2.55
C TYR A 57 -2.42 17.72 -1.89
N VAL A 58 -1.22 18.33 -1.79
CA VAL A 58 -1.07 19.67 -1.20
C VAL A 58 -1.79 20.71 -2.04
N ILE A 59 -1.72 20.64 -3.37
CA ILE A 59 -2.43 21.56 -4.27
C ILE A 59 -3.96 21.47 -4.07
N HIS A 60 -4.49 20.26 -3.90
CA HIS A 60 -5.92 20.05 -3.66
C HIS A 60 -6.35 20.54 -2.27
N LYS A 61 -5.58 20.22 -1.23
CA LYS A 61 -5.91 20.54 0.17
C LYS A 61 -5.68 22.00 0.53
N VAL A 62 -4.67 22.63 -0.04
CA VAL A 62 -4.26 24.02 0.24
C VAL A 62 -4.26 24.82 -1.06
N PRO A 63 -5.44 25.03 -1.68
CA PRO A 63 -5.54 25.62 -3.03
C PRO A 63 -5.06 27.07 -3.10
N GLN A 64 -5.01 27.80 -1.99
CA GLN A 64 -4.52 29.18 -1.91
C GLN A 64 -3.01 29.29 -2.22
N VAL A 65 -2.24 28.22 -2.03
CA VAL A 65 -0.80 28.22 -2.33
C VAL A 65 -0.57 28.40 -3.82
N ARG A 66 0.28 29.37 -4.17
CA ARG A 66 0.68 29.69 -5.55
C ARG A 66 2.05 29.14 -5.89
N VAL A 67 2.93 29.02 -4.90
CA VAL A 67 4.29 28.48 -5.06
C VAL A 67 4.51 27.42 -4.00
N LEU A 68 4.78 26.19 -4.45
CA LEU A 68 5.08 25.04 -3.60
C LEU A 68 6.49 24.55 -3.91
N ASP A 69 7.34 24.48 -2.89
CA ASP A 69 8.75 24.05 -2.99
C ASP A 69 9.53 24.84 -4.05
N PHE A 70 9.36 26.16 -4.04
CA PHE A 70 9.96 27.09 -5.01
C PHE A 70 9.53 26.86 -6.47
N GLN A 71 8.49 26.05 -6.69
CA GLN A 71 7.90 25.82 -8.00
C GLN A 71 6.47 26.39 -8.07
N LYS A 72 6.21 27.23 -9.08
CA LYS A 72 4.87 27.76 -9.33
C LYS A 72 3.88 26.62 -9.60
N VAL A 73 2.75 26.65 -8.90
CA VAL A 73 1.64 25.72 -9.13
C VAL A 73 0.95 26.08 -10.45
N LYS A 74 0.97 25.16 -11.40
CA LYS A 74 0.38 25.36 -12.74
C LYS A 74 -1.10 24.97 -12.74
N LEU A 75 -1.85 25.55 -13.67
CA LEU A 75 -3.28 25.23 -13.85
C LEU A 75 -3.51 23.75 -14.17
N LYS A 76 -2.62 23.13 -14.98
CA LYS A 76 -2.68 21.70 -15.31
C LYS A 76 -2.66 20.82 -14.04
N GLU A 77 -1.78 21.15 -13.10
CA GLU A 77 -1.66 20.41 -11.83
C GLU A 77 -2.91 20.60 -10.96
N ARG A 78 -3.51 21.80 -10.95
CA ARG A 78 -4.77 22.05 -10.24
C ARG A 78 -5.92 21.21 -10.82
N GLN A 79 -6.02 21.13 -12.14
CA GLN A 79 -7.03 20.32 -12.81
C GLN A 79 -6.83 18.82 -12.58
N GLU A 80 -5.58 18.36 -12.58
CA GLU A 80 -5.23 16.97 -12.28
C GLU A 80 -5.54 16.60 -10.83
N ALA A 81 -5.15 17.46 -9.88
CA ALA A 81 -5.46 17.29 -8.47
C ALA A 81 -6.97 17.27 -8.23
N GLU A 82 -7.72 18.20 -8.82
CA GLU A 82 -9.17 18.21 -8.78
C GLU A 82 -9.74 16.90 -9.34
N LYS A 83 -9.32 16.47 -10.53
CA LYS A 83 -9.80 15.21 -11.14
C LYS A 83 -9.53 14.00 -10.25
N MET A 84 -8.36 13.93 -9.61
CA MET A 84 -7.95 12.81 -8.76
C MET A 84 -8.75 12.75 -7.45
N PHE A 85 -9.02 13.90 -6.84
CA PHE A 85 -9.65 13.99 -5.53
C PHE A 85 -11.15 14.36 -5.57
N LYS A 86 -11.75 14.52 -6.75
CA LYS A 86 -13.18 14.81 -6.92
C LYS A 86 -14.08 13.65 -6.53
N GLY A 87 -15.22 13.99 -5.95
CA GLY A 87 -16.31 13.05 -5.62
C GLY A 87 -15.99 12.11 -4.46
N LYS A 88 -16.90 11.16 -4.20
CA LYS A 88 -16.81 10.25 -3.04
C LYS A 88 -15.53 9.39 -3.05
N ARG A 89 -15.14 8.89 -4.23
CA ARG A 89 -13.92 8.08 -4.40
C ARG A 89 -12.65 8.88 -4.16
N GLY A 90 -12.57 10.10 -4.71
CA GLY A 90 -11.43 10.99 -4.51
C GLY A 90 -11.29 11.44 -3.05
N ALA A 91 -12.40 11.73 -2.37
CA ALA A 91 -12.39 12.03 -0.94
C ALA A 91 -11.89 10.84 -0.09
N GLN A 92 -12.28 9.61 -0.45
CA GLN A 92 -11.78 8.41 0.21
C GLN A 92 -10.27 8.23 -0.03
N LEU A 93 -9.82 8.39 -1.28
CA LEU A 93 -8.40 8.36 -1.63
C LEU A 93 -7.59 9.40 -0.85
N ALA A 94 -8.08 10.63 -0.75
CA ALA A 94 -7.44 11.68 0.03
C ALA A 94 -7.29 11.29 1.51
N LYS A 95 -8.32 10.68 2.12
CA LYS A 95 -8.26 10.18 3.50
C LYS A 95 -7.25 9.06 3.67
N ASP A 96 -7.23 8.11 2.74
CA ASP A 96 -6.32 6.96 2.79
C ASP A 96 -4.85 7.40 2.63
N ILE A 97 -4.60 8.36 1.74
CA ILE A 97 -3.28 8.98 1.54
C ILE A 97 -2.86 9.87 2.72
N ALA A 98 -3.80 10.56 3.36
CA ALA A 98 -3.54 11.42 4.51
C ALA A 98 -3.11 10.64 5.75
N ARG A 99 -3.56 9.39 5.88
CA ARG A 99 -3.42 8.62 7.10
C ARG A 99 -2.01 8.05 7.24
N ARG A 100 -1.51 8.16 8.48
CA ARG A 100 -0.31 7.48 8.96
C ARG A 100 -0.31 6.04 8.50
N ALA A 101 0.80 5.59 7.92
CA ALA A 101 1.06 4.19 7.60
C ALA A 101 1.09 3.37 8.89
N LYS A 102 -0.09 3.14 9.47
CA LYS A 102 -0.34 2.06 10.41
C LYS A 102 -0.56 0.84 9.53
N THR A 103 0.47 0.01 9.48
CA THR A 103 0.44 -1.44 9.32
C THR A 103 -0.99 -2.03 9.27
N PHE A 104 -1.28 -2.74 8.17
CA PHE A 104 -2.40 -3.68 7.96
C PHE A 104 -3.81 -3.18 8.29
N THR A 105 -4.57 -2.79 7.26
CA THR A 105 -6.04 -2.75 7.30
C THR A 105 -6.59 -4.07 6.76
N PRO A 106 -7.22 -4.94 7.58
CA PRO A 106 -8.05 -6.01 7.07
C PRO A 106 -9.25 -5.41 6.33
N GLY A 107 -9.42 -5.71 5.05
CA GLY A 107 -10.67 -5.41 4.31
C GLY A 107 -10.55 -4.70 2.96
N ALA A 108 -9.37 -4.22 2.54
CA ALA A 108 -9.19 -3.75 1.16
C ALA A 108 -8.70 -4.92 0.29
N GLY A 109 -9.60 -5.46 -0.53
CA GLY A 109 -9.32 -6.56 -1.46
C GLY A 109 -8.17 -6.22 -2.40
N LEU A 110 -6.99 -6.78 -2.10
CA LEU A 110 -5.91 -6.93 -3.06
C LEU A 110 -5.95 -8.38 -3.53
N LEU A 111 -5.86 -8.52 -4.85
CA LEU A 111 -5.78 -9.79 -5.58
C LEU A 111 -4.84 -10.74 -4.84
N ALA A 112 -5.32 -11.97 -4.67
CA ALA A 112 -4.73 -12.99 -3.83
C ALA A 112 -3.33 -13.40 -4.30
N ASP A 113 -2.32 -12.66 -3.89
CA ASP A 113 -0.99 -13.21 -3.73
C ASP A 113 -1.04 -14.19 -2.57
N LYS A 114 -0.86 -15.48 -2.87
CA LYS A 114 -0.85 -16.61 -1.93
C LYS A 114 0.23 -16.39 -0.86
N LYS A 115 -0.09 -15.58 0.16
CA LYS A 115 0.66 -15.57 1.41
C LYS A 115 0.42 -16.93 2.07
N LYS A 116 1.51 -17.68 2.23
CA LYS A 116 1.58 -18.88 3.06
C LYS A 116 1.08 -18.53 4.46
N SER A 117 -0.21 -18.77 4.71
CA SER A 117 -0.76 -18.81 6.05
C SER A 117 -0.04 -19.92 6.81
N GLY A 118 0.36 -19.67 8.05
CA GLY A 118 0.86 -20.73 8.93
C GLY A 118 -0.15 -21.90 9.02
N PRO A 119 0.28 -23.06 9.56
CA PRO A 119 -0.60 -24.21 9.72
C PRO A 119 -1.87 -23.82 10.49
N SER A 120 -3.03 -24.32 10.07
CA SER A 120 -4.28 -24.07 10.77
C SER A 120 -4.23 -24.63 12.20
N PRO A 121 -5.10 -24.19 13.12
CA PRO A 121 -5.15 -24.75 14.48
C PRO A 121 -5.28 -26.28 14.52
N GLY A 122 -6.08 -26.85 13.59
CA GLY A 122 -6.20 -28.31 13.44
C GLY A 122 -4.93 -28.97 12.89
N ASP A 123 -4.21 -28.30 11.99
CA ASP A 123 -2.90 -28.77 11.52
C ASP A 123 -1.88 -28.80 12.67
N VAL A 124 -1.87 -27.78 13.53
CA VAL A 124 -0.99 -27.73 14.71
C VAL A 124 -1.29 -28.86 15.68
N GLU A 125 -2.56 -29.21 15.86
CA GLU A 125 -3.00 -30.32 16.71
C GLU A 125 -2.58 -31.68 16.12
N ALA A 126 -2.77 -31.88 14.81
CA ALA A 126 -2.33 -33.09 14.10
C ALA A 126 -0.80 -33.28 14.17
N ILE A 127 -0.03 -32.20 14.03
CA ILE A 127 1.43 -32.20 14.17
C ILE A 127 1.83 -32.64 15.58
N LYS A 128 1.19 -32.06 16.60
CA LYS A 128 1.46 -32.41 18.01
C LYS A 128 1.11 -33.86 18.31
N ALA A 129 -0.03 -34.35 17.80
CA ALA A 129 -0.45 -35.74 17.97
C ALA A 129 0.50 -36.72 17.26
N ALA A 130 0.96 -36.40 16.06
CA ALA A 130 1.92 -37.24 15.33
C ALA A 130 3.27 -37.33 16.05
N ILE A 131 3.78 -36.22 16.59
CA ILE A 131 5.02 -36.21 17.38
C ILE A 131 4.84 -36.99 18.69
N ALA A 132 3.68 -36.86 19.35
CA ALA A 132 3.40 -37.57 20.60
C ALA A 132 3.26 -39.10 20.44
N ASN A 133 2.80 -39.56 19.28
CA ASN A 133 2.64 -40.99 18.98
C ASN A 133 3.90 -41.63 18.36
N ALA A 134 4.93 -40.85 18.02
CA ALA A 134 6.16 -41.38 17.46
C ALA A 134 6.96 -42.16 18.53
N SER A 135 7.14 -43.46 18.31
CA SER A 135 7.81 -44.37 19.26
C SER A 135 9.31 -44.53 19.02
N THR A 136 9.85 -43.96 17.93
CA THR A 136 11.27 -44.05 17.58
C THR A 136 11.84 -42.69 17.17
N LEU A 137 13.14 -42.49 17.40
CA LEU A 137 13.84 -41.24 17.03
C LEU A 137 13.80 -41.00 15.52
N ALA A 138 13.94 -42.06 14.72
CA ALA A 138 13.84 -42.01 13.27
C ALA A 138 12.48 -41.46 12.80
N GLU A 139 11.40 -41.80 13.50
CA GLU A 139 10.06 -41.31 13.16
C GLU A 139 9.89 -39.81 13.48
N VAL A 140 10.49 -39.33 14.57
CA VAL A 140 10.50 -37.90 14.91
C VAL A 140 11.29 -37.09 13.87
N GLU A 141 12.44 -37.60 13.42
CA GLU A 141 13.25 -36.96 12.37
C GLU A 141 12.52 -36.91 11.03
N ARG A 142 11.82 -37.99 10.68
CA ARG A 142 10.96 -38.06 9.49
C ARG A 142 9.85 -37.02 9.54
N LEU A 143 9.16 -36.88 10.67
CA LEU A 143 8.11 -35.86 10.88
C LEU A 143 8.69 -34.45 10.78
N LYS A 144 9.87 -34.19 11.34
CA LYS A 144 10.54 -32.88 11.25
C LYS A 144 10.87 -32.51 9.80
N SER A 145 11.37 -33.48 9.01
CA SER A 145 11.68 -33.27 7.59
C SER A 145 10.42 -32.99 6.77
N LEU A 146 9.29 -33.66 7.06
CA LEU A 146 7.99 -33.42 6.42
C LEU A 146 7.47 -32.00 6.70
N LEU A 147 7.62 -31.51 7.93
CA LEU A 147 7.19 -30.16 8.28
C LEU A 147 8.06 -29.09 7.65
N GLN A 148 9.36 -29.33 7.51
CA GLN A 148 10.28 -28.44 6.80
C GLN A 148 9.96 -28.36 5.30
N SER A 149 9.50 -29.44 4.69
CA SER A 149 9.03 -29.44 3.29
C SER A 149 7.60 -28.90 3.12
N GLY A 150 6.91 -28.54 4.21
CA GLY A 150 5.57 -27.96 4.20
C GLY A 150 4.43 -28.97 4.08
N GLN A 151 4.69 -30.25 4.32
CA GLN A 151 3.66 -31.29 4.44
C GLN A 151 3.20 -31.45 5.88
N ILE A 152 1.88 -31.46 6.07
CA ILE A 152 1.26 -31.63 7.39
C ILE A 152 0.73 -33.06 7.49
N PRO A 153 1.13 -33.84 8.52
CA PRO A 153 0.60 -35.17 8.76
C PRO A 153 -0.94 -35.17 8.85
N GLY A 154 -1.60 -36.03 8.08
CA GLY A 154 -3.07 -36.10 8.01
C GLY A 154 -3.71 -35.24 6.91
N ARG A 155 -2.95 -34.41 6.20
CA ARG A 155 -3.43 -33.66 5.02
C ARG A 155 -3.05 -34.40 3.74
N GLU A 156 -3.78 -35.45 3.38
CA GLU A 156 -3.68 -36.04 2.05
C GLU A 156 -4.18 -35.03 1.01
N ARG A 157 -3.26 -34.30 0.36
CA ARG A 157 -3.55 -33.72 -0.96
C ARG A 157 -3.73 -34.92 -1.89
N LYS A 158 -4.98 -35.24 -2.25
CA LYS A 158 -5.24 -36.04 -3.45
C LYS A 158 -4.43 -35.43 -4.61
N PRO A 159 -3.59 -36.21 -5.32
CA PRO A 159 -3.03 -35.72 -6.56
C PRO A 159 -4.22 -35.50 -7.51
N GLY A 160 -4.44 -34.25 -7.90
CA GLY A 160 -5.25 -33.93 -9.07
C GLY A 160 -4.59 -34.55 -10.31
N PRO A 161 -5.36 -34.82 -11.37
CA PRO A 161 -4.88 -35.55 -12.53
C PRO A 161 -3.66 -34.84 -13.12
N SER A 162 -2.62 -35.62 -13.40
CA SER A 162 -1.48 -35.23 -14.22
C SER A 162 -1.96 -35.00 -15.64
N GLU A 163 -2.09 -33.74 -16.06
CA GLU A 163 -2.13 -33.36 -17.47
C GLU A 163 -0.70 -33.24 -17.97
N ASP A 164 -0.04 -34.39 -18.11
CA ASP A 164 1.07 -34.60 -19.05
C ASP A 164 0.63 -35.78 -19.93
N ALA A 165 -0.13 -35.45 -20.98
CA ALA A 165 -0.33 -36.30 -22.12
C ALA A 165 -0.07 -35.43 -23.36
N GLU A 166 1.07 -35.71 -23.98
CA GLU A 166 1.46 -35.31 -25.32
C GLU A 166 0.39 -35.73 -26.35
N GLU A 167 0.41 -35.08 -27.52
CA GLU A 167 -0.32 -35.32 -28.80
C GLU A 167 -1.06 -34.04 -29.23
N GLU A 168 -0.85 -33.40 -30.37
CA GLU A 168 -0.11 -33.70 -31.59
C GLU A 168 0.21 -32.38 -32.30
N MET A 169 1.34 -32.35 -33.02
CA MET A 169 1.59 -31.37 -34.07
C MET A 169 0.56 -31.55 -35.18
N GLU A 170 -0.16 -30.50 -35.55
CA GLU A 170 -0.56 -30.31 -36.94
C GLU A 170 -0.26 -28.85 -37.35
N GLU A 171 0.73 -28.74 -38.24
CA GLU A 171 0.92 -27.59 -39.12
C GLU A 171 -0.32 -27.42 -39.99
N ASP A 172 -0.72 -26.17 -40.26
CA ASP A 172 -1.26 -25.82 -41.58
C ASP A 172 -1.23 -24.29 -41.81
N PRO A 173 -1.26 -23.84 -43.07
CA PRO A 173 -0.31 -22.85 -43.56
C PRO A 173 -0.92 -21.45 -43.65
N VAL A 174 -0.04 -20.45 -43.68
CA VAL A 174 -0.34 -19.10 -44.16
C VAL A 174 -0.76 -19.12 -45.62
N PRO A 175 -1.86 -18.44 -46.00
CA PRO A 175 -1.99 -17.86 -47.32
C PRO A 175 -1.89 -16.34 -47.23
N ASN A 176 -0.83 -15.87 -47.87
CA ASN A 176 -0.64 -14.52 -48.34
C ASN A 176 -1.74 -14.13 -49.34
N GLY A 177 -2.06 -12.83 -49.42
CA GLY A 177 -2.51 -12.20 -50.65
C GLY A 177 -3.87 -11.53 -50.64
N SER A 178 -3.88 -10.21 -50.44
CA SER A 178 -4.05 -9.19 -51.50
C SER A 178 -4.50 -7.86 -50.91
#